data_AF-A0A7S3WX18-F1
#
_entry.id   AF-A0A7S3WX18-F1
#
_cell.length_a   1.000
_cell.length_b   1.000
_cell.length_c   1.000
_cell.angle_alpha   90.00
_cell.angle_beta   90.00
_cell.angle_gamma   90.00
#
_symmetry.space_group_name_H-M   'P 1'
#
loop_
_entity.id
_entity.type
_entity.pdbx_description
1 polymer ?
#
loop_
_entity_poly.entity_id
_entity_poly.type
_entity_poly.pdbx_seq_one_letter_code
_entity_poly.pdbx_strand_id
1 'polypeptide(L)'
;AGPSDDDEDDGEDGNDDFDVDFEFFDPNDDDFHSVNDMLKTGALDFLELNYSQLSDSLVGLGNIGTLIKSSVGDAQDKDDTVCAVLTALNLKQFTHTSWPKAIVDCVLDKAKVHAEA
;
A
#
# COMPACT_ATOMS: atom_id res chain seq x y z
N ALA A 1 -9.10 -35.61 53.20
CA ALA A 1 -8.65 -34.21 53.23
C ALA A 1 -7.51 -34.10 52.23
N GLY A 2 -7.78 -33.53 51.05
CA GLY A 2 -6.71 -33.16 50.13
C GLY A 2 -6.15 -31.80 50.57
N PRO A 3 -4.88 -31.50 50.30
CA PRO A 3 -4.38 -30.14 50.49
C PRO A 3 -4.94 -29.25 49.37
N SER A 4 -5.49 -28.12 49.79
CA SER A 4 -5.74 -26.97 48.94
C SER A 4 -4.41 -26.21 48.84
N ASP A 5 -3.83 -26.15 47.65
CA ASP A 5 -2.80 -25.16 47.34
C ASP A 5 -3.48 -24.08 46.49
N ASP A 6 -3.75 -22.98 47.18
CA ASP A 6 -4.09 -21.67 46.64
C ASP A 6 -2.76 -20.91 46.70
N ASP A 7 -2.04 -20.85 45.59
CA ASP A 7 -0.87 -19.97 45.42
C ASP A 7 -1.14 -19.05 44.24
N GLU A 8 -1.15 -17.77 44.59
CA GLU A 8 -1.43 -16.59 43.78
C GLU A 8 -0.33 -16.32 42.73
N ASP A 9 -0.73 -15.52 41.73
CA ASP A 9 0.10 -14.59 40.96
C ASP A 9 1.01 -15.18 39.87
N ASP A 10 0.50 -15.18 38.64
CA ASP A 10 1.31 -14.82 37.49
C ASP A 10 0.58 -13.67 36.78
N GLY A 11 1.00 -12.45 37.09
CA GLY A 11 0.71 -11.28 36.28
C GLY A 11 1.31 -11.48 34.90
N GLU A 12 0.50 -11.95 33.94
CA GLU A 12 0.82 -11.79 32.53
C GLU A 12 0.60 -10.32 32.17
N ASP A 13 1.72 -9.59 32.17
CA ASP A 13 1.91 -8.36 31.44
C ASP A 13 1.32 -8.54 30.03
N GLY A 14 0.10 -8.01 29.83
CA GLY A 14 -0.63 -7.99 28.56
C GLY A 14 0.03 -7.06 27.55
N ASN A 15 1.32 -7.23 27.30
CA ASN A 15 1.96 -6.81 26.08
C ASN A 15 1.68 -7.91 25.05
N ASP A 16 0.44 -7.94 24.57
CA ASP A 16 0.08 -8.67 23.35
C ASP A 16 0.99 -8.09 22.25
N ASP A 17 2.11 -8.76 22.00
CA ASP A 17 3.05 -8.38 20.95
C ASP A 17 2.28 -8.46 19.62
N PHE A 18 1.90 -7.30 19.09
CA PHE A 18 1.16 -7.18 17.84
C PHE A 18 2.09 -7.53 16.69
N ASP A 19 2.06 -8.80 16.28
CA ASP A 19 2.86 -9.29 15.16
C ASP A 19 2.18 -8.93 13.84
N VAL A 20 2.94 -8.29 12.95
CA VAL A 20 2.47 -7.82 11.66
C VAL A 20 3.44 -8.29 10.60
N ASP A 21 2.95 -9.19 9.75
CA ASP A 21 3.70 -9.67 8.61
C ASP A 21 3.49 -8.76 7.39
N PHE A 22 4.60 -8.39 6.76
CA PHE A 22 4.64 -7.70 5.48
C PHE A 22 5.15 -8.64 4.40
N GLU A 23 4.27 -8.98 3.47
CA GLU A 23 4.57 -9.91 2.40
C GLU A 23 4.53 -9.22 1.03
N PHE A 24 5.30 -9.77 0.08
CA PHE A 24 5.44 -9.25 -1.27
C PHE A 24 4.53 -10.03 -2.22
N PHE A 25 3.74 -9.30 -2.99
CA PHE A 25 2.78 -9.86 -3.94
C PHE A 25 2.92 -9.22 -5.32
N ASP A 26 2.62 -10.00 -6.35
CA ASP A 26 2.41 -9.45 -7.68
C ASP A 26 1.09 -8.65 -7.69
N PRO A 27 1.06 -7.46 -8.34
CA PRO A 27 -0.17 -6.73 -8.59
C PRO A 27 -1.24 -7.59 -9.29
N ASN A 28 -2.47 -7.53 -8.80
CA ASN A 28 -3.62 -8.19 -9.40
C ASN A 28 -4.90 -7.35 -9.22
N ASP A 29 -5.93 -7.65 -10.00
CA ASP A 29 -7.16 -6.86 -10.08
C ASP A 29 -7.93 -6.77 -8.73
N ASP A 30 -7.79 -7.76 -7.85
CA ASP A 30 -8.46 -7.76 -6.54
C ASP A 30 -7.90 -6.66 -5.61
N ASP A 31 -6.68 -6.18 -5.89
CA ASP A 31 -6.02 -5.12 -5.12
C ASP A 31 -6.50 -3.70 -5.45
N PHE A 32 -7.42 -3.54 -6.42
CA PHE A 32 -7.82 -2.22 -6.93
C PHE A 32 -8.25 -1.26 -5.83
N HIS A 33 -9.09 -1.72 -4.90
CA HIS A 33 -9.60 -0.88 -3.82
C HIS A 33 -8.48 -0.45 -2.86
N SER A 34 -7.67 -1.40 -2.44
CA SER A 34 -6.55 -1.20 -1.51
C SER A 34 -5.50 -0.24 -2.10
N VAL A 35 -5.13 -0.42 -3.38
CA VAL A 35 -4.21 0.46 -4.12
C VAL A 35 -4.81 1.87 -4.29
N ASN A 36 -6.08 1.97 -4.64
CA ASN A 36 -6.76 3.24 -4.86
C ASN A 36 -6.86 4.06 -3.58
N ASP A 37 -7.13 3.41 -2.45
CA ASP A 37 -7.20 4.07 -1.16
C ASP A 37 -5.79 4.50 -0.69
N MET A 38 -4.77 3.67 -0.88
CA MET A 38 -3.36 4.05 -0.63
C MET A 38 -2.94 5.28 -1.45
N LEU A 39 -3.30 5.33 -2.74
CA LEU A 39 -2.95 6.45 -3.61
C LEU A 39 -3.63 7.77 -3.21
N LYS A 40 -4.88 7.71 -2.75
CA LYS A 40 -5.65 8.89 -2.30
C LYS A 40 -5.19 9.45 -0.95
N THR A 41 -4.59 8.61 -0.09
CA THR A 41 -4.38 8.94 1.33
C THR A 41 -2.98 9.45 1.66
N GLY A 42 -1.98 9.29 0.79
CA GLY A 42 -0.67 9.86 1.12
C GLY A 42 0.50 9.70 0.15
N ALA A 43 0.32 9.08 -1.02
CA ALA A 43 1.45 8.89 -1.93
C ALA A 43 1.77 10.12 -2.79
N LEU A 44 0.75 10.91 -3.18
CA LEU A 44 0.86 11.86 -4.28
C LEU A 44 0.10 13.18 -4.05
N ASP A 45 0.03 13.67 -2.80
CA ASP A 45 -0.71 14.89 -2.43
C ASP A 45 -0.28 16.16 -3.20
N PHE A 46 0.88 16.12 -3.86
CA PHE A 46 1.40 17.20 -4.70
C PHE A 46 0.98 17.11 -6.17
N LEU A 47 0.22 16.09 -6.58
CA LEU A 47 -0.37 15.93 -7.92
C LEU A 47 -1.87 15.69 -7.82
N GLU A 48 -2.64 16.39 -8.64
CA GLU A 48 -4.02 16.00 -8.93
C GLU A 48 -4.04 14.96 -10.06
N LEU A 49 -4.20 13.68 -9.69
CA LEU A 49 -4.29 12.57 -10.65
C LEU A 49 -5.69 11.97 -10.67
N ASN A 50 -6.03 11.35 -11.80
CA ASN A 50 -7.13 10.39 -11.85
C ASN A 50 -6.68 9.09 -11.16
N TYR A 51 -6.85 9.03 -9.84
CA TYR A 51 -6.43 7.90 -9.01
C TYR A 51 -7.05 6.58 -9.44
N SER A 52 -8.29 6.59 -9.93
CA SER A 52 -8.95 5.38 -10.43
C SER A 52 -8.24 4.82 -11.67
N GLN A 53 -7.89 5.69 -12.63
CA GLN A 53 -7.15 5.26 -13.83
C GLN A 53 -5.74 4.79 -13.50
N LEU A 54 -5.07 5.46 -12.54
CA LEU A 54 -3.74 5.04 -12.10
C LEU A 54 -3.81 3.69 -11.38
N SER A 55 -4.80 3.48 -10.50
CA SER A 55 -4.99 2.23 -9.77
C SER A 55 -5.23 1.07 -10.73
N ASP A 56 -6.15 1.25 -11.69
CA ASP A 56 -6.42 0.28 -12.77
C ASP A 56 -5.15 -0.06 -13.57
N SER A 57 -4.35 0.96 -13.86
CA SER A 57 -3.06 0.78 -14.55
C SER A 57 -2.03 0.02 -13.71
N LEU A 58 -2.06 0.14 -12.38
CA LEU A 58 -1.11 -0.50 -11.47
C LEU A 58 -1.45 -1.96 -11.19
N VAL A 59 -2.73 -2.27 -10.96
CA VAL A 59 -3.20 -3.64 -10.72
C VAL A 59 -3.11 -4.50 -11.98
N GLY A 60 -3.32 -3.90 -13.16
CA GLY A 60 -3.22 -4.57 -14.45
C GLY A 60 -1.79 -4.81 -14.97
N LEU A 61 -0.75 -4.50 -14.18
CA LEU A 61 0.65 -4.73 -14.59
C LEU A 61 1.05 -6.20 -14.59
N GLY A 62 0.28 -7.05 -13.90
CA GLY A 62 0.64 -8.44 -13.65
C GLY A 62 2.02 -8.51 -12.98
N ASN A 63 2.98 -9.17 -13.63
CA ASN A 63 4.29 -9.47 -13.06
C ASN A 63 5.27 -8.27 -13.03
N ILE A 64 4.81 -7.04 -13.35
CA ILE A 64 5.67 -5.84 -13.37
C ILE A 64 5.38 -4.99 -12.14
N GLY A 65 6.27 -5.13 -11.15
CA GLY A 65 6.18 -4.42 -9.88
C GLY A 65 5.82 -5.36 -8.74
N THR A 66 5.71 -4.79 -7.56
CA THR A 66 5.46 -5.55 -6.34
C THR A 66 4.61 -4.70 -5.40
N LEU A 67 3.60 -5.32 -4.82
CA LEU A 67 2.81 -4.79 -3.72
C LEU A 67 3.36 -5.35 -2.41
N ILE A 68 3.42 -4.51 -1.40
CA ILE A 68 3.67 -4.95 -0.02
C ILE A 68 2.33 -4.89 0.70
N LYS A 69 1.88 -6.03 1.23
CA LYS A 69 0.62 -6.11 1.98
C LYS A 69 0.90 -6.50 3.42
N SER A 70 0.13 -5.89 4.31
CA SER A 70 0.14 -6.22 5.74
C SER A 70 -1.00 -7.17 6.03
N SER A 71 -0.70 -8.25 6.76
CA SER A 71 -1.73 -9.15 7.31
C SER A 71 -1.79 -8.91 8.83
N VAL A 72 -2.95 -8.50 9.33
CA VAL A 72 -3.15 -8.21 10.76
C VAL A 72 -4.10 -9.25 11.37
N GLY A 73 -3.65 -9.92 12.43
CA GLY A 73 -4.48 -10.74 13.33
C GLY A 73 -4.76 -12.20 12.91
N ASP A 74 -5.14 -13.03 13.88
CA ASP A 74 -5.61 -14.40 13.65
C ASP A 74 -7.10 -14.45 13.27
N ALA A 75 -7.41 -15.31 12.30
CA ALA A 75 -8.74 -15.80 11.90
C ALA A 75 -9.65 -14.93 10.99
N GLN A 76 -9.84 -15.47 9.78
CA GLN A 76 -11.03 -15.45 8.91
C GLN A 76 -11.50 -14.18 8.21
N ASP A 77 -11.18 -12.97 8.68
CA ASP A 77 -11.59 -11.71 8.02
C ASP A 77 -10.38 -10.78 7.76
N LYS A 78 -9.30 -11.29 7.17
CA LYS A 78 -8.15 -10.47 6.78
C LYS A 78 -8.48 -9.67 5.52
N ASP A 79 -8.79 -8.39 5.67
CA ASP A 79 -8.72 -7.43 4.58
C ASP A 79 -7.23 -7.16 4.27
N ASP A 80 -6.69 -7.81 3.24
CA ASP A 80 -5.32 -7.58 2.78
C ASP A 80 -5.12 -6.09 2.43
N THR A 81 -4.34 -5.41 3.25
CA THR A 81 -4.13 -3.96 3.12
C THR A 81 -2.81 -3.72 2.40
N VAL A 82 -2.86 -3.07 1.23
CA VAL A 82 -1.68 -2.66 0.47
C VAL A 82 -1.05 -1.46 1.15
N CYS A 83 0.17 -1.63 1.63
CA CYS A 83 0.93 -0.60 2.32
C CYS A 83 1.89 0.14 1.37
N ALA A 84 2.36 -0.52 0.32
CA ALA A 84 3.25 0.07 -0.66
C ALA A 84 3.13 -0.58 -2.04
N VAL A 85 3.48 0.20 -3.06
CA VAL A 85 3.68 -0.27 -4.43
C VAL A 85 5.04 0.19 -4.94
N LEU A 86 5.78 -0.71 -5.57
CA LEU A 86 6.96 -0.36 -6.36
C LEU A 86 6.80 -0.93 -7.76
N THR A 87 6.92 -0.10 -8.79
CA THR A 87 6.82 -0.57 -10.17
C THR A 87 7.61 0.30 -11.14
N ALA A 88 7.82 -0.23 -12.35
CA ALA A 88 8.39 0.47 -13.49
C ALA A 88 7.32 0.61 -14.58
N LEU A 89 6.94 1.85 -14.91
CA LEU A 89 5.89 2.15 -15.88
C LEU A 89 6.47 2.68 -17.18
N ASN A 90 6.13 2.04 -18.30
CA ASN A 90 6.36 2.63 -19.62
C ASN A 90 5.22 3.59 -19.97
N LEU A 91 5.40 4.89 -19.76
CA LEU A 91 4.36 5.90 -19.97
C LEU A 91 3.75 5.91 -21.38
N LYS A 92 4.47 5.40 -22.40
CA LYS A 92 3.94 5.30 -23.78
C LYS A 92 2.78 4.33 -23.92
N GLN A 93 2.69 3.31 -23.06
CA GLN A 93 1.59 2.33 -23.11
C GLN A 93 0.29 2.89 -22.52
N PHE A 94 0.40 3.93 -21.70
CA PHE A 94 -0.73 4.54 -20.99
C PHE A 94 -1.20 5.85 -21.61
N THR A 95 -0.85 6.13 -22.88
CA THR A 95 -1.22 7.38 -23.57
C THR A 95 -2.73 7.61 -23.72
N HIS A 96 -3.53 6.55 -23.54
CA HIS A 96 -4.99 6.59 -23.51
C HIS A 96 -5.57 7.04 -22.15
N THR A 97 -4.74 7.14 -21.12
CA THR A 97 -5.10 7.59 -19.76
C THR A 97 -4.61 9.02 -19.51
N SER A 98 -5.19 9.67 -18.50
CA SER A 98 -4.88 11.08 -18.18
C SER A 98 -3.66 11.27 -17.27
N TRP A 99 -3.37 10.29 -16.39
CA TRP A 99 -2.35 10.41 -15.35
C TRP A 99 -0.90 10.55 -15.87
N PRO A 100 -0.45 9.92 -16.99
CA PRO A 100 0.96 10.00 -17.39
C PRO A 100 1.38 11.41 -17.76
N LYS A 101 0.49 12.14 -18.44
CA LYS A 101 0.73 13.53 -18.81
C LYS A 101 0.82 14.42 -17.56
N ALA A 102 -0.07 14.22 -16.59
CA ALA A 102 -0.06 14.99 -15.34
C ALA A 102 1.24 14.76 -14.54
N ILE A 103 1.75 13.53 -14.49
CA ILE A 103 3.05 13.24 -13.85
C ILE A 103 4.19 13.96 -14.56
N VAL A 104 4.26 13.87 -15.89
CA VAL A 104 5.32 14.51 -16.68
C VAL A 104 5.28 16.03 -16.53
N ASP A 105 4.10 16.63 -16.64
CA ASP A 105 3.93 18.08 -16.51
C ASP A 105 4.37 18.54 -15.10
N CYS A 106 3.97 17.84 -14.03
CA CYS A 106 4.38 18.13 -12.66
C CYS A 106 5.91 18.05 -12.46
N VAL A 107 6.55 16.99 -12.96
CA VAL A 107 8.01 16.82 -12.85
C VAL A 107 8.75 17.91 -13.60
N LEU A 108 8.29 18.28 -14.80
CA LEU A 108 8.88 19.36 -15.59
C LEU A 108 8.73 20.72 -14.92
N ASP A 109 7.58 21.00 -14.32
CA ASP A 109 7.34 22.27 -13.64
C ASP A 109 8.19 22.39 -12.37
N LYS A 110 8.32 21.31 -11.59
CA LYS A 110 9.27 21.27 -10.46
C LYS A 110 10.72 21.47 -10.93
N ALA A 111 11.11 20.84 -12.04
CA ALA A 111 12.47 20.97 -12.57
C ALA A 111 12.80 22.42 -13.00
N LYS A 112 11.85 23.15 -13.61
CA LYS A 112 12.04 24.57 -13.96
C LYS A 112 12.24 25.44 -12.73
N VAL A 113 11.40 25.25 -11.71
CA VAL A 113 11.51 25.99 -10.44
C VAL A 113 12.88 25.80 -9.81
N HIS A 114 13.45 24.60 -9.84
CA HIS A 114 14.78 24.32 -9.30
C HIS A 114 15.93 24.75 -10.21
N ALA A 115 15.72 24.88 -11.53
CA ALA A 115 16.75 25.36 -12.44
C ALA A 115 16.97 26.88 -12.34
N GLU A 116 15.98 27.61 -11.83
CA GLU A 116 16.01 29.07 -11.64
C GLU A 116 16.36 29.50 -10.20
N ALA A 117 16.54 28.53 -9.28
CA ALA A 117 16.90 28.74 -7.87
C ALA A 117 18.40 28.55 -7.62
#